data_AF-B0WG96-F1
#
_entry.id   AF-B0WG96-F1
#
_cell.length_a   1.000
_cell.length_b   1.000
_cell.length_c   1.000
_cell.angle_alpha   90.00
_cell.angle_beta   90.00
_cell.angle_gamma   90.00
#
_symmetry.space_group_name_H-M   'P 1'
#
loop_
_entity.id
_entity.type
_entity.pdbx_description
1 polymer ?
#
loop_
_entity_poly.entity_id
_entity_poly.type
_entity_poly.pdbx_seq_one_letter_code
_entity_poly.pdbx_strand_id
1 'polypeptide(L)'
;MHCLQCTSESDENCAEGTHQTSECLPEEDSCYTRLVGGHVVRGCLLNLPTDEYASCLNDKTCRSCVGNGCNSAYWPKCHHCGSGDAGCDEEQLSSPEFCGQIAGSNYCYARLTGGQVTRGCGFEDELCAAEPESCQICYNDGCNGLARDALKPTKCQSCSNSNSDCLEGNASKLSSDCSRLADACITLVTAIASSGSVIRDCSEVLEAGIRSCSSTLNNDPLCVSCQGDNCNDKRWLQCHQCKATTLDSSCNAEQVDPAMFCANYRESNRCYSRVLNGSCKFG
;
A
#
# COMPACT_ATOMS: atom_id res chain seq x y z
N MET A 1 -20.16 -11.72 16.18
CA MET A 1 -19.16 -10.76 15.66
C MET A 1 -17.80 -11.45 15.53
N HIS A 2 -16.97 -11.09 14.54
CA HIS A 2 -15.57 -11.55 14.46
C HIS A 2 -14.58 -10.37 14.43
N CYS A 3 -13.51 -10.42 15.22
CA CYS A 3 -12.50 -9.37 15.30
C CYS A 3 -11.09 -9.96 15.13
N LEU A 4 -10.14 -9.14 14.72
CA LEU A 4 -8.73 -9.46 14.91
C LEU A 4 -8.43 -9.42 16.41
N GLN A 5 -7.80 -10.46 16.94
CA GLN A 5 -7.42 -10.58 18.35
C GLN A 5 -5.94 -10.95 18.43
N CYS A 6 -5.07 -9.97 18.68
CA CYS A 6 -3.62 -10.14 18.55
C CYS A 6 -2.84 -9.01 19.22
N THR A 7 -1.51 -9.20 19.35
CA THR A 7 -0.56 -8.16 19.73
C THR A 7 0.65 -8.15 18.78
N SER A 8 1.08 -6.96 18.38
CA SER A 8 2.29 -6.76 17.56
C SER A 8 3.60 -7.03 18.31
N GLU A 9 3.55 -7.24 19.62
CA GLU A 9 4.71 -7.68 20.40
C GLU A 9 5.14 -9.11 20.02
N SER A 10 4.17 -9.98 19.70
CA SER A 10 4.41 -11.39 19.37
C SER A 10 4.07 -11.76 17.93
N ASP A 11 3.34 -10.92 17.20
CA ASP A 11 2.93 -11.16 15.82
C ASP A 11 2.89 -9.88 14.97
N GLU A 12 3.83 -9.74 14.03
CA GLU A 12 3.90 -8.58 13.14
C GLU A 12 2.64 -8.41 12.27
N ASN A 13 1.95 -9.52 11.91
CA ASN A 13 0.69 -9.48 11.15
C ASN A 13 -0.42 -8.73 11.90
N CYS A 14 -0.26 -8.54 13.21
CA CYS A 14 -1.20 -7.76 14.00
C CYS A 14 -1.14 -6.26 13.65
N ALA A 15 0.04 -5.69 13.47
CA ALA A 15 0.18 -4.29 13.05
C ALA A 15 -0.32 -4.10 11.61
N GLU A 16 -0.02 -5.06 10.74
CA GLU A 16 -0.48 -5.13 9.34
C GLU A 16 -2.01 -5.22 9.22
N GLY A 17 -2.68 -5.80 10.22
CA GLY A 17 -4.12 -6.05 10.16
C GLY A 17 -4.47 -7.27 9.30
N THR A 18 -3.52 -8.16 9.08
CA THR A 18 -3.65 -9.39 8.27
C THR A 18 -3.84 -10.64 9.14
N HIS A 19 -3.77 -10.52 10.46
CA HIS A 19 -4.09 -11.61 11.40
C HIS A 19 -5.51 -12.14 11.16
N GLN A 20 -5.69 -13.46 11.26
CA GLN A 20 -7.01 -14.10 11.16
C GLN A 20 -7.99 -13.59 12.23
N THR A 21 -9.26 -13.47 11.86
CA THR A 21 -10.30 -13.07 12.82
C THR A 21 -10.77 -14.24 13.67
N SER A 22 -11.26 -13.94 14.87
CA SER A 22 -11.88 -14.89 15.79
C SER A 22 -13.14 -14.29 16.38
N GLU A 23 -14.04 -15.16 16.85
CA GLU A 23 -15.35 -14.77 17.36
C GLU A 23 -15.25 -13.94 18.65
N CYS A 24 -16.12 -12.93 18.77
CA CYS A 24 -16.36 -12.17 19.98
C CYS A 24 -17.71 -12.54 20.58
N LEU A 25 -17.75 -12.65 21.92
CA LEU A 25 -18.94 -12.97 22.68
C LEU A 25 -19.26 -11.83 23.66
N PRO A 26 -20.52 -11.36 23.73
CA PRO A 26 -21.69 -11.79 22.96
C PRO A 26 -21.62 -11.34 21.48
N GLU A 27 -22.52 -11.84 20.63
CA GLU A 27 -22.46 -11.56 19.18
C GLU A 27 -22.58 -10.08 18.83
N GLU A 28 -23.17 -9.28 19.72
CA GLU A 28 -23.36 -7.82 19.62
C GLU A 28 -22.11 -7.02 20.06
N ASP A 29 -21.02 -7.68 20.44
CA ASP A 29 -19.76 -7.00 20.77
C ASP A 29 -19.19 -6.24 19.56
N SER A 30 -18.24 -5.35 19.83
CA SER A 30 -17.50 -4.54 18.88
C SER A 30 -16.02 -4.92 18.88
N CYS A 31 -15.28 -4.51 17.87
CA CYS A 31 -13.83 -4.69 17.86
C CYS A 31 -13.13 -3.45 18.41
N TYR A 32 -11.89 -3.61 18.89
CA TYR A 32 -11.00 -2.50 19.18
C TYR A 32 -9.61 -2.66 18.56
N THR A 33 -8.89 -1.55 18.48
CA THR A 33 -7.43 -1.48 18.23
C THR A 33 -6.86 -0.38 19.10
N ARG A 34 -5.74 -0.63 19.78
CA ARG A 34 -5.07 0.35 20.64
C ARG A 34 -3.56 0.18 20.66
N LEU A 35 -2.88 1.18 21.21
CA LEU A 35 -1.44 1.12 21.49
C LEU A 35 -1.21 0.90 23.00
N VAL A 36 -0.49 -0.18 23.37
CA VAL A 36 -0.10 -0.48 24.76
C VAL A 36 1.40 -0.76 24.78
N GLY A 37 2.15 0.01 25.57
CA GLY A 37 3.60 -0.22 25.73
C GLY A 37 4.38 -0.14 24.41
N GLY A 38 3.91 0.64 23.43
CA GLY A 38 4.53 0.71 22.10
C GLY A 38 4.15 -0.45 21.17
N HIS A 39 3.12 -1.23 21.49
CA HIS A 39 2.63 -2.32 20.65
C HIS A 39 1.15 -2.14 20.31
N VAL A 40 0.80 -2.40 19.05
CA VAL A 40 -0.59 -2.50 18.60
C VAL A 40 -1.24 -3.74 19.21
N VAL A 41 -2.37 -3.55 19.87
CA VAL A 41 -3.21 -4.60 20.46
C VAL A 41 -4.61 -4.52 19.86
N ARG A 42 -5.14 -5.64 19.41
CA ARG A 42 -6.48 -5.77 18.82
C ARG A 42 -7.29 -6.81 19.57
N GLY A 43 -8.60 -6.61 19.66
CA GLY A 43 -9.47 -7.58 20.30
C GLY A 43 -10.95 -7.24 20.22
N CYS A 44 -11.73 -8.01 20.99
CA CYS A 44 -13.14 -7.77 21.27
C CYS A 44 -13.28 -6.74 22.38
N LEU A 45 -14.14 -5.73 22.19
CA LEU A 45 -14.22 -4.56 23.07
C LEU A 45 -14.66 -4.94 24.48
N LEU A 46 -15.65 -5.84 24.62
CA LEU A 46 -16.14 -6.28 25.93
C LEU A 46 -15.16 -7.18 26.70
N ASN A 47 -14.09 -7.67 26.07
CA ASN A 47 -13.01 -8.39 26.75
C ASN A 47 -12.04 -7.45 27.49
N LEU A 48 -12.15 -6.12 27.30
CA LEU A 48 -11.34 -5.17 28.03
C LEU A 48 -11.77 -5.07 29.50
N PRO A 49 -10.81 -4.92 30.44
CA PRO A 49 -11.08 -4.44 31.80
C PRO A 49 -11.93 -3.17 31.80
N THR A 50 -12.73 -2.94 32.84
CA THR A 50 -13.73 -1.84 32.87
C THR A 50 -13.10 -0.45 32.68
N ASP A 51 -11.95 -0.21 33.27
CA ASP A 51 -11.18 1.02 33.13
C ASP A 51 -10.61 1.19 31.71
N GLU A 52 -10.08 0.11 31.13
CA GLU A 52 -9.57 0.10 29.76
C GLU A 52 -10.69 0.23 28.72
N TYR A 53 -11.85 -0.37 28.97
CA TYR A 53 -13.05 -0.21 28.17
C TYR A 53 -13.50 1.26 28.15
N ALA A 54 -13.59 1.87 29.34
CA ALA A 54 -13.97 3.28 29.47
C ALA A 54 -12.94 4.21 28.80
N SER A 55 -11.65 3.93 28.95
CA SER A 55 -10.59 4.64 28.24
C SER A 55 -10.73 4.47 26.74
N CYS A 56 -11.01 3.26 26.25
CA CYS A 56 -11.09 3.00 24.82
C CYS A 56 -12.21 3.75 24.11
N LEU A 57 -13.29 4.10 24.83
CA LEU A 57 -14.37 4.90 24.30
C LEU A 57 -14.05 6.41 24.23
N ASN A 58 -13.03 6.88 24.94
CA ASN A 58 -12.76 8.30 25.15
C ASN A 58 -11.36 8.75 24.71
N ASP A 59 -10.40 7.83 24.59
CA ASP A 59 -9.01 8.11 24.27
C ASP A 59 -8.71 7.92 22.77
N LYS A 60 -7.85 8.78 22.22
CA LYS A 60 -7.37 8.71 20.83
C LYS A 60 -6.39 7.57 20.57
N THR A 61 -5.86 6.97 21.64
CA THR A 61 -4.97 5.80 21.57
C THR A 61 -5.72 4.48 21.34
N CYS A 62 -7.05 4.49 21.45
CA CYS A 62 -7.91 3.34 21.18
C CYS A 62 -9.01 3.71 20.18
N ARG A 63 -9.31 2.80 19.27
CA ARG A 63 -10.47 2.94 18.38
C ARG A 63 -11.31 1.68 18.45
N SER A 64 -12.60 1.85 18.74
CA SER A 64 -13.60 0.80 18.56
C SER A 64 -14.27 0.91 17.19
N CYS A 65 -14.78 -0.21 16.68
CA CYS A 65 -15.56 -0.25 15.46
C CYS A 65 -16.56 -1.42 15.48
N VAL A 66 -17.60 -1.30 14.67
CA VAL A 66 -18.65 -2.31 14.52
C VAL A 66 -18.53 -2.95 13.13
N GLY A 67 -18.57 -4.27 13.09
CA GLY A 67 -18.53 -5.06 11.86
C GLY A 67 -17.42 -6.10 11.86
N ASN A 68 -17.64 -7.20 11.15
CA ASN A 68 -16.67 -8.30 11.10
C ASN A 68 -15.32 -7.82 10.54
N GLY A 69 -14.25 -8.02 11.30
CA GLY A 69 -12.88 -7.65 10.91
C GLY A 69 -12.69 -6.14 10.72
N CYS A 70 -13.57 -5.29 11.26
CA CYS A 70 -13.47 -3.83 11.08
C CYS A 70 -12.17 -3.25 11.66
N ASN A 71 -11.57 -3.96 12.63
CA ASN A 71 -10.33 -3.60 13.25
C ASN A 71 -9.11 -4.14 12.48
N SER A 72 -9.14 -4.16 11.15
CA SER A 72 -8.05 -4.61 10.26
C SER A 72 -7.23 -3.46 9.67
N ALA A 73 -7.50 -2.21 10.10
CA ALA A 73 -6.74 -1.08 9.57
C ALA A 73 -5.26 -1.18 9.95
N TYR A 74 -4.37 -1.09 8.97
CA TYR A 74 -2.94 -1.01 9.16
C TYR A 74 -2.56 0.18 10.05
N TRP A 75 -1.55 -0.04 10.90
CA TRP A 75 -1.01 0.97 11.80
C TRP A 75 0.49 1.18 11.51
N PRO A 76 0.88 2.33 10.93
CA PRO A 76 2.26 2.56 10.51
C PRO A 76 3.19 2.87 11.68
N LYS A 77 4.46 2.52 11.50
CA LYS A 77 5.58 3.09 12.25
C LYS A 77 6.23 4.22 11.44
N CYS A 78 6.47 5.38 12.06
CA CYS A 78 7.08 6.52 11.39
C CYS A 78 8.34 6.98 12.13
N HIS A 79 9.25 7.64 11.42
CA HIS A 79 10.28 8.44 12.08
C HIS A 79 9.67 9.75 12.56
N HIS A 80 10.13 10.22 13.72
CA HIS A 80 9.68 11.45 14.36
C HIS A 80 10.87 12.35 14.65
N CYS A 81 10.83 13.59 14.17
CA CYS A 81 11.77 14.64 14.55
C CYS A 81 11.27 16.01 14.13
N GLY A 82 11.65 17.03 14.89
CA GLY A 82 11.31 18.42 14.67
C GLY A 82 12.41 19.24 14.03
N SER A 83 12.04 20.47 13.67
CA SER A 83 12.94 21.49 13.16
C SER A 83 13.99 21.84 14.22
N GLY A 84 15.27 21.63 13.90
CA GLY A 84 16.39 21.88 14.81
C GLY A 84 16.84 20.66 15.63
N ASP A 85 16.14 19.53 15.55
CA ASP A 85 16.62 18.29 16.15
C ASP A 85 17.86 17.77 15.40
N ALA A 86 18.87 17.37 16.16
CA ALA A 86 20.12 16.87 15.58
C ALA A 86 19.85 15.62 14.71
N GLY A 87 20.20 15.69 13.43
CA GLY A 87 20.06 14.58 12.49
C GLY A 87 18.70 14.46 11.80
N CYS A 88 17.74 15.38 12.02
CA CYS A 88 16.44 15.30 11.35
C CYS A 88 16.55 15.49 9.81
N ASP A 89 17.49 16.33 9.38
CA ASP A 89 17.80 16.57 7.96
C ASP A 89 18.56 15.40 7.30
N GLU A 90 19.15 14.50 8.09
CA GLU A 90 19.89 13.34 7.59
C GLU A 90 18.96 12.17 7.28
N GLU A 91 19.51 11.13 6.65
CA GLU A 91 18.79 9.86 6.48
C GLU A 91 18.53 9.23 7.85
N GLN A 92 17.29 8.79 8.07
CA GLN A 92 16.87 8.22 9.34
C GLN A 92 17.26 6.74 9.42
N LEU A 93 18.21 6.44 10.30
CA LEU A 93 18.73 5.08 10.50
C LEU A 93 18.20 4.40 11.77
N SER A 94 17.54 5.15 12.64
CA SER A 94 16.89 4.61 13.85
C SER A 94 15.65 3.80 13.50
N SER A 95 15.20 2.92 14.38
CA SER A 95 13.91 2.25 14.17
C SER A 95 12.75 3.25 14.29
N PRO A 96 11.77 3.23 13.37
CA PRO A 96 10.57 4.06 13.48
C PRO A 96 9.66 3.56 14.61
N GLU A 97 8.80 4.43 15.12
CA GLU A 97 7.88 4.15 16.22
C GLU A 97 6.43 4.17 15.75
N PHE A 98 5.55 3.40 16.39
CA PHE A 98 4.12 3.45 16.05
C PHE A 98 3.54 4.84 16.30
N CYS A 99 2.72 5.29 15.36
CA CYS A 99 1.93 6.51 15.52
C CYS A 99 1.11 6.47 16.82
N GLY A 100 1.17 7.54 17.62
CA GLY A 100 0.53 7.58 18.94
C GLY A 100 -1.00 7.59 18.93
N GLN A 101 -1.65 7.73 17.77
CA GLN A 101 -3.11 7.77 17.63
C GLN A 101 -3.55 6.99 16.39
N ILE A 102 -4.69 6.29 16.46
CA ILE A 102 -5.45 5.98 15.24
C ILE A 102 -6.27 7.21 14.90
N ALA A 103 -5.79 7.98 13.94
CA ALA A 103 -6.59 9.00 13.28
C ALA A 103 -7.02 8.50 11.89
N GLY A 104 -7.84 9.26 11.17
CA GLY A 104 -8.11 8.97 9.75
C GLY A 104 -6.85 9.01 8.87
N SER A 105 -5.80 9.70 9.35
CA SER A 105 -4.52 9.94 8.66
C SER A 105 -3.44 8.92 9.04
N ASN A 106 -3.65 7.65 8.70
CA ASN A 106 -2.68 6.56 8.94
C ASN A 106 -1.57 6.55 7.86
N TYR A 107 -0.71 7.56 7.87
CA TYR A 107 0.46 7.65 7.00
C TYR A 107 1.61 8.33 7.74
N CYS A 108 2.82 8.15 7.24
CA CYS A 108 3.99 8.90 7.68
C CYS A 108 4.19 10.12 6.77
N TYR A 109 4.75 11.18 7.33
CA TYR A 109 5.14 12.36 6.57
C TYR A 109 6.59 12.77 6.79
N ALA A 110 7.16 13.43 5.79
CA ALA A 110 8.34 14.28 5.93
C ALA A 110 8.07 15.62 5.23
N ARG A 111 8.11 16.73 5.98
CA ARG A 111 7.82 18.07 5.47
C ARG A 111 9.10 18.90 5.43
N LEU A 112 9.35 19.57 4.31
CA LEU A 112 10.46 20.48 4.09
C LEU A 112 9.96 21.92 4.16
N THR A 113 10.31 22.65 5.23
CA THR A 113 9.91 24.05 5.41
C THR A 113 11.12 24.88 5.80
N GLY A 114 11.37 25.97 5.08
CA GLY A 114 12.52 26.85 5.37
C GLY A 114 13.88 26.16 5.31
N GLY A 115 13.99 25.07 4.52
CA GLY A 115 15.22 24.28 4.38
C GLY A 115 15.49 23.27 5.50
N GLN A 116 14.53 23.04 6.39
CA GLN A 116 14.59 22.05 7.47
C GLN A 116 13.49 21.01 7.32
N VAL A 117 13.80 19.77 7.72
CA VAL A 117 12.86 18.66 7.68
C VAL A 117 12.15 18.52 9.03
N THR A 118 10.86 18.21 8.99
CA THR A 118 10.11 17.63 10.12
C THR A 118 9.50 16.31 9.69
N ARG A 119 9.36 15.38 10.63
CA ARG A 119 8.87 14.02 10.37
C ARG A 119 7.90 13.61 11.45
N GLY A 120 6.91 12.81 11.07
CA GLY A 120 5.99 12.22 12.02
C GLY A 120 4.85 11.49 11.34
N CYS A 121 3.74 11.40 12.07
CA CYS A 121 2.51 10.78 11.61
C CYS A 121 1.55 11.82 11.03
N GLY A 122 0.74 11.43 10.05
CA GLY A 122 -0.10 12.36 9.29
C GLY A 122 -1.08 13.20 10.11
N PHE A 123 -1.48 12.73 11.30
CA PHE A 123 -2.34 13.51 12.20
C PHE A 123 -1.60 14.63 12.96
N GLU A 124 -0.26 14.62 12.95
CA GLU A 124 0.58 15.59 13.64
C GLU A 124 0.82 16.85 12.80
N ASP A 125 0.68 16.75 11.47
CA ASP A 125 0.85 17.87 10.53
C ASP A 125 -0.16 17.81 9.37
N GLU A 126 -1.33 18.41 9.58
CA GLU A 126 -2.39 18.48 8.57
C GLU A 126 -2.00 19.34 7.35
N LEU A 127 -1.01 20.24 7.48
CA LEU A 127 -0.54 21.06 6.36
C LEU A 127 0.17 20.21 5.32
N CYS A 128 0.75 19.08 5.71
CA CYS A 128 1.41 18.18 4.77
C CYS A 128 0.45 17.67 3.68
N ALA A 129 -0.81 17.42 4.03
CA ALA A 129 -1.83 17.05 3.07
C ALA A 129 -2.22 18.24 2.17
N ALA A 130 -2.24 19.46 2.70
CA ALA A 130 -2.66 20.68 2.02
C ALA A 130 -1.57 21.34 1.15
N GLU A 131 -0.29 21.10 1.45
CA GLU A 131 0.89 21.71 0.81
C GLU A 131 1.80 20.61 0.19
N PRO A 132 1.34 19.90 -0.85
CA PRO A 132 2.04 18.73 -1.40
C PRO A 132 3.47 19.02 -1.84
N GLU A 133 3.74 20.20 -2.38
CA GLU A 133 5.06 20.61 -2.87
C GLU A 133 6.12 20.68 -1.78
N SER A 134 5.71 20.79 -0.52
CA SER A 134 6.60 20.82 0.64
C SER A 134 6.70 19.46 1.33
N CYS A 135 6.00 18.44 0.85
CA CYS A 135 5.71 17.27 1.67
C CYS A 135 5.78 15.93 0.95
N GLN A 136 6.43 14.98 1.61
CA GLN A 136 6.32 13.56 1.32
C GLN A 136 5.22 12.95 2.20
N ILE A 137 4.34 12.15 1.60
CA ILE A 137 3.40 11.27 2.31
C ILE A 137 3.66 9.84 1.84
N CYS A 138 3.71 8.91 2.78
CA CYS A 138 3.94 7.50 2.47
C CYS A 138 3.33 6.58 3.53
N TYR A 139 3.09 5.32 3.16
CA TYR A 139 2.22 4.42 3.93
C TYR A 139 2.89 3.14 4.44
N ASN A 140 4.22 3.02 4.33
CA ASN A 140 4.95 1.86 4.85
C ASN A 140 5.73 2.25 6.12
N ASP A 141 6.07 1.27 6.96
CA ASP A 141 6.92 1.51 8.13
C ASP A 141 8.23 2.21 7.73
N GLY A 142 8.56 3.32 8.41
CA GLY A 142 9.81 4.07 8.23
C GLY A 142 10.00 4.72 6.86
N CYS A 143 8.97 4.78 6.02
CA CYS A 143 9.09 5.27 4.65
C CYS A 143 9.48 6.77 4.57
N ASN A 144 9.23 7.52 5.65
CA ASN A 144 9.58 8.93 5.77
C ASN A 144 11.03 9.13 6.25
N GLY A 145 11.96 8.26 5.86
CA GLY A 145 13.35 8.26 6.33
C GLY A 145 14.37 8.99 5.44
N LEU A 146 13.98 9.46 4.26
CA LEU A 146 14.91 10.06 3.29
C LEU A 146 15.59 11.33 3.82
N ALA A 147 16.89 11.48 3.57
CA ALA A 147 17.61 12.72 3.87
C ALA A 147 17.01 13.93 3.12
N ARG A 148 17.20 15.13 3.66
CA ARG A 148 16.68 16.39 3.10
C ARG A 148 17.02 16.56 1.62
N ASP A 149 18.25 16.27 1.22
CA ASP A 149 18.71 16.47 -0.15
C ASP A 149 18.09 15.46 -1.15
N ALA A 150 17.45 14.40 -0.64
CA ALA A 150 16.68 13.43 -1.40
C ALA A 150 15.16 13.75 -1.42
N LEU A 151 14.67 14.65 -0.57
CA LEU A 151 13.29 15.14 -0.58
C LEU A 151 13.10 16.15 -1.72
N LYS A 152 13.01 15.62 -2.94
CA LYS A 152 12.80 16.37 -4.18
C LYS A 152 11.60 15.81 -4.92
N PRO A 153 10.92 16.61 -5.76
CA PRO A 153 9.87 16.09 -6.63
C PRO A 153 10.41 14.96 -7.51
N THR A 154 9.70 13.83 -7.53
CA THR A 154 9.97 12.71 -8.44
C THR A 154 9.30 12.97 -9.77
N LYS A 155 9.87 12.48 -10.87
CA LYS A 155 9.16 12.40 -12.15
C LYS A 155 8.59 11.00 -12.36
N CYS A 156 7.35 10.88 -12.80
CA CYS A 156 6.75 9.59 -13.14
C CYS A 156 6.19 9.62 -14.56
N GLN A 157 6.09 8.45 -15.19
CA GLN A 157 5.27 8.36 -16.40
C GLN A 157 3.80 8.48 -16.01
N SER A 158 3.07 9.39 -16.65
CA SER A 158 1.64 9.61 -16.46
C SER A 158 0.85 9.32 -17.73
N CYS A 159 -0.07 8.36 -17.66
CA CYS A 159 -0.97 7.99 -18.74
C CYS A 159 -2.12 7.11 -18.24
N SER A 160 -3.28 7.19 -18.92
CA SER A 160 -4.43 6.33 -18.67
C SER A 160 -5.10 5.98 -19.99
N ASN A 161 -4.63 4.91 -20.65
CA ASN A 161 -5.25 4.35 -21.85
C ASN A 161 -4.61 3.00 -22.24
N SER A 162 -5.13 2.42 -23.31
CA SER A 162 -4.61 1.23 -23.99
C SER A 162 -3.70 1.54 -25.19
N ASN A 163 -3.20 2.78 -25.32
CA ASN A 163 -2.25 3.09 -26.39
C ASN A 163 -0.90 2.38 -26.15
N SER A 164 -0.18 2.08 -27.22
CA SER A 164 1.08 1.33 -27.17
C SER A 164 2.09 1.96 -26.21
N ASP A 165 2.18 3.29 -26.18
CA ASP A 165 3.11 4.00 -25.30
C ASP A 165 2.88 3.72 -23.81
N CYS A 166 1.61 3.75 -23.37
CA CYS A 166 1.25 3.54 -21.97
C CYS A 166 1.41 2.07 -21.55
N LEU A 167 1.01 1.16 -22.45
CA LEU A 167 1.16 -0.28 -22.25
C LEU A 167 2.63 -0.70 -22.16
N GLU A 168 3.48 -0.19 -23.06
CA GLU A 168 4.91 -0.53 -23.11
C GLU A 168 5.70 0.10 -21.96
N GLY A 169 5.35 1.33 -21.56
CA GLY A 169 5.98 2.02 -20.44
C GLY A 169 7.36 2.59 -20.74
N ASN A 170 7.82 2.74 -21.98
CA ASN A 170 9.15 3.35 -22.23
C ASN A 170 9.10 4.78 -22.80
N ALA A 171 7.92 5.38 -22.82
CA ALA A 171 7.72 6.61 -23.57
C ALA A 171 8.13 7.83 -22.73
N SER A 172 9.32 8.37 -22.96
CA SER A 172 9.83 9.57 -22.26
C SER A 172 8.91 10.80 -22.36
N LYS A 173 8.05 10.86 -23.39
CA LYS A 173 7.01 11.88 -23.57
C LYS A 173 5.89 11.83 -22.53
N LEU A 174 5.78 10.75 -21.76
CA LEU A 174 4.79 10.57 -20.69
C LEU A 174 5.32 11.07 -19.34
N SER A 175 6.57 11.51 -19.26
CA SER A 175 7.16 11.97 -18.00
C SER A 175 6.50 13.25 -17.51
N SER A 176 6.03 13.25 -16.26
CA SER A 176 5.45 14.38 -15.55
C SER A 176 6.06 14.49 -14.16
N ASP A 177 6.20 15.72 -13.65
CA ASP A 177 6.57 15.96 -12.26
C ASP A 177 5.41 15.57 -11.34
N CYS A 178 5.71 14.88 -10.24
CA CYS A 178 4.77 14.67 -9.14
C CYS A 178 4.67 15.93 -8.30
N SER A 179 3.49 16.18 -7.73
CA SER A 179 3.30 17.37 -6.88
C SER A 179 4.01 17.20 -5.53
N ARG A 180 4.11 15.95 -5.03
CA ARG A 180 4.73 15.61 -3.75
C ARG A 180 6.23 15.34 -3.83
N LEU A 181 6.91 15.65 -2.74
CA LEU A 181 8.32 15.32 -2.56
C LEU A 181 8.48 13.81 -2.41
N ALA A 182 9.48 13.24 -3.09
CA ALA A 182 9.83 11.83 -3.03
C ALA A 182 8.60 10.89 -3.16
N ASP A 183 7.67 11.29 -4.03
CA ASP A 183 6.50 10.47 -4.34
C ASP A 183 6.95 9.21 -5.09
N ALA A 184 6.22 8.12 -4.87
CA ALA A 184 6.42 6.88 -5.59
C ALA A 184 5.72 6.95 -6.95
N CYS A 185 6.29 6.33 -7.98
CA CYS A 185 5.56 6.10 -9.21
C CYS A 185 4.74 4.83 -9.09
N ILE A 186 3.57 4.79 -9.72
CA ILE A 186 2.68 3.64 -9.75
C ILE A 186 2.47 3.12 -11.16
N THR A 187 2.14 1.84 -11.26
CA THR A 187 1.49 1.22 -12.43
C THR A 187 0.32 0.40 -11.92
N LEU A 188 -0.88 0.70 -12.41
CA LEU A 188 -2.14 0.06 -12.07
C LEU A 188 -2.77 -0.56 -13.33
N VAL A 189 -3.37 -1.74 -13.19
CA VAL A 189 -4.21 -2.35 -14.21
C VAL A 189 -5.67 -2.33 -13.75
N THR A 190 -6.58 -1.81 -14.55
CA THR A 190 -7.98 -1.67 -14.14
C THR A 190 -8.74 -3.00 -14.05
N ALA A 191 -8.30 -4.04 -14.77
CA ALA A 191 -8.87 -5.39 -14.70
C ALA A 191 -7.92 -6.46 -15.27
N ILE A 192 -8.00 -7.69 -14.74
CA ILE A 192 -7.39 -8.90 -15.32
C ILE A 192 -8.25 -9.38 -16.50
N ALA A 193 -8.40 -8.53 -17.50
CA ALA A 193 -9.21 -8.81 -18.69
C ALA A 193 -8.54 -8.16 -19.90
N SER A 194 -8.89 -8.64 -21.09
CA SER A 194 -8.44 -8.02 -22.34
C SER A 194 -8.92 -6.57 -22.50
N SER A 195 -10.03 -6.21 -21.84
CA SER A 195 -10.55 -4.83 -21.77
C SER A 195 -9.90 -3.96 -20.69
N GLY A 196 -8.99 -4.52 -19.89
CA GLY A 196 -8.24 -3.76 -18.88
C GLY A 196 -7.43 -2.63 -19.52
N SER A 197 -7.14 -1.60 -18.74
CA SER A 197 -6.27 -0.49 -19.13
C SER A 197 -5.13 -0.36 -18.14
N VAL A 198 -3.99 0.15 -18.62
CA VAL A 198 -2.86 0.51 -17.76
C VAL A 198 -2.99 1.97 -17.40
N ILE A 199 -2.83 2.26 -16.11
CA ILE A 199 -2.68 3.59 -15.56
C ILE A 199 -1.27 3.67 -15.00
N ARG A 200 -0.53 4.69 -15.40
CA ARG A 200 0.74 5.06 -14.80
C ARG A 200 0.58 6.45 -14.25
N ASP A 201 1.07 6.70 -13.05
CA ASP A 201 1.06 8.03 -12.47
C ASP A 201 1.98 8.12 -11.24
N CYS A 202 1.98 9.26 -10.58
CA CYS A 202 2.46 9.45 -9.22
C CYS A 202 1.50 8.80 -8.20
N SER A 203 1.99 8.36 -7.04
CA SER A 203 1.15 7.64 -6.06
C SER A 203 0.11 8.52 -5.39
N GLU A 204 0.27 9.83 -5.43
CA GLU A 204 -0.73 10.80 -4.95
C GLU A 204 -2.11 10.69 -5.61
N VAL A 205 -2.21 10.08 -6.80
CA VAL A 205 -3.51 9.86 -7.48
C VAL A 205 -4.29 8.69 -6.90
N LEU A 206 -3.66 7.85 -6.06
CA LEU A 206 -4.36 6.77 -5.37
C LEU A 206 -5.34 7.35 -4.38
N GLU A 207 -6.60 6.90 -4.44
CA GLU A 207 -7.58 7.23 -3.40
C GLU A 207 -7.08 6.73 -2.03
N ALA A 208 -7.44 7.44 -0.95
CA ALA A 208 -6.99 7.14 0.41
C ALA A 208 -7.32 5.70 0.92
N GLY A 209 -8.19 4.97 0.22
CA GLY A 209 -8.49 3.55 0.46
C GLY A 209 -7.48 2.57 -0.15
N ILE A 210 -6.72 2.97 -1.17
CA ILE A 210 -5.65 2.20 -1.81
C ILE A 210 -4.35 2.62 -1.14
N ARG A 211 -4.06 2.00 0.02
CA ARG A 211 -3.05 2.41 1.01
C ARG A 211 -1.58 2.17 0.58
N SER A 212 -1.23 2.44 -0.68
CA SER A 212 -0.01 2.04 -1.41
C SER A 212 -0.19 0.79 -2.25
N CYS A 213 0.42 0.81 -3.44
CA CYS A 213 0.67 -0.34 -4.29
C CYS A 213 1.81 -1.20 -3.72
N SER A 214 1.70 -1.55 -2.44
CA SER A 214 2.71 -2.31 -1.72
C SER A 214 2.37 -3.78 -1.77
N SER A 215 3.30 -4.56 -2.33
CA SER A 215 3.23 -6.02 -2.44
C SER A 215 3.06 -6.77 -1.11
N THR A 216 3.25 -6.09 0.03
CA THR A 216 3.22 -6.71 1.37
C THR A 216 1.92 -6.47 2.13
N LEU A 217 1.27 -5.32 1.98
CA LEU A 217 0.16 -4.93 2.87
C LEU A 217 -1.25 -5.20 2.30
N ASN A 218 -1.42 -5.20 0.98
CA ASN A 218 -2.74 -5.38 0.36
C ASN A 218 -2.83 -6.51 -0.67
N ASN A 219 -1.71 -7.17 -1.00
CA ASN A 219 -1.66 -8.19 -2.06
C ASN A 219 -2.40 -7.73 -3.33
N ASP A 220 -2.41 -6.42 -3.64
CA ASP A 220 -3.16 -5.89 -4.78
C ASP A 220 -2.48 -6.46 -6.04
N PRO A 221 -3.13 -7.43 -6.72
CA PRO A 221 -2.49 -8.09 -7.83
C PRO A 221 -2.41 -7.17 -9.06
N LEU A 222 -2.98 -5.96 -8.99
CA LEU A 222 -3.17 -5.04 -10.09
C LEU A 222 -2.40 -3.73 -9.93
N CYS A 223 -1.75 -3.48 -8.79
CA CYS A 223 -0.94 -2.28 -8.62
C CYS A 223 0.48 -2.60 -8.15
N VAL A 224 1.46 -1.88 -8.71
CA VAL A 224 2.83 -1.83 -8.18
C VAL A 224 3.32 -0.40 -8.09
N SER A 225 4.14 -0.14 -7.07
CA SER A 225 4.87 1.12 -6.93
C SER A 225 6.38 0.91 -7.02
N CYS A 226 7.09 1.97 -7.35
CA CYS A 226 8.54 2.03 -7.38
C CYS A 226 9.02 3.43 -6.99
N GLN A 227 10.32 3.55 -6.71
CA GLN A 227 10.95 4.81 -6.34
C GLN A 227 11.93 5.27 -7.42
N GLY A 228 12.00 6.59 -7.61
CA GLY A 228 12.91 7.26 -8.55
C GLY A 228 12.28 7.64 -9.89
N ASP A 229 12.98 8.51 -10.61
CA ASP A 229 12.47 9.12 -11.84
C ASP A 229 12.12 8.08 -12.91
N ASN A 230 10.87 8.14 -13.36
CA ASN A 230 10.26 7.32 -14.39
C ASN A 230 10.47 5.82 -14.15
N CYS A 231 10.61 5.38 -12.90
CA CYS A 231 10.85 3.98 -12.57
C CYS A 231 9.69 3.06 -12.97
N ASN A 232 8.49 3.63 -13.17
CA ASN A 232 7.32 2.93 -13.66
C ASN A 232 7.40 2.72 -15.18
N ASP A 233 8.55 2.24 -15.67
CA ASP A 233 8.86 2.09 -17.10
C ASP A 233 8.65 0.67 -17.64
N LYS A 234 8.24 -0.25 -16.78
CA LYS A 234 8.09 -1.65 -17.16
C LYS A 234 6.71 -1.93 -17.71
N ARG A 235 6.65 -2.67 -18.83
CA ARG A 235 5.40 -3.19 -19.39
C ARG A 235 4.68 -4.09 -18.41
N TRP A 236 3.36 -3.98 -18.33
CA TRP A 236 2.55 -4.99 -17.66
C TRP A 236 2.26 -6.12 -18.63
N LEU A 237 2.64 -7.35 -18.27
CA LEU A 237 2.56 -8.48 -19.19
C LEU A 237 1.10 -8.88 -19.47
N GLN A 238 0.78 -9.10 -20.74
CA GLN A 238 -0.45 -9.75 -21.18
C GLN A 238 -0.10 -11.14 -21.77
N CYS A 239 -0.80 -12.18 -21.32
CA CYS A 239 -0.65 -13.56 -21.79
C CYS A 239 -2.01 -14.16 -22.16
N HIS A 240 -2.03 -15.07 -23.13
CA HIS A 240 -3.19 -15.94 -23.33
C HIS A 240 -3.23 -16.98 -22.22
N GLN A 241 -4.37 -17.13 -21.56
CA GLN A 241 -4.54 -18.09 -20.48
C GLN A 241 -5.51 -19.16 -20.95
N CYS A 242 -4.98 -20.35 -21.26
CA CYS A 242 -5.79 -21.47 -21.69
C CYS A 242 -5.17 -22.81 -21.24
N LYS A 243 -6.01 -23.84 -21.18
CA LYS A 243 -5.58 -25.21 -20.88
C LYS A 243 -6.33 -26.17 -21.79
N ALA A 244 -5.59 -26.92 -22.59
CA ALA A 244 -6.16 -28.03 -23.34
C ALA A 244 -6.59 -29.15 -22.37
N THR A 245 -7.74 -29.74 -22.65
CA THR A 245 -8.30 -30.90 -21.98
C THR A 245 -8.78 -31.92 -23.01
N THR A 246 -9.28 -33.08 -22.58
CA THR A 246 -9.87 -34.07 -23.49
C THR A 246 -11.17 -33.59 -24.14
N LEU A 247 -11.82 -32.58 -23.56
CA LEU A 247 -13.09 -32.02 -24.05
C LEU A 247 -12.89 -30.70 -24.80
N ASP A 248 -11.76 -30.02 -24.58
CA ASP A 248 -11.46 -28.72 -25.16
C ASP A 248 -10.00 -28.68 -25.62
N SER A 249 -9.80 -28.72 -26.93
CA SER A 249 -8.49 -28.61 -27.58
C SER A 249 -8.21 -27.22 -28.14
N SER A 250 -9.03 -26.21 -27.82
CA SER A 250 -8.87 -24.81 -28.31
C SER A 250 -7.47 -24.27 -28.09
N CYS A 251 -6.88 -24.63 -26.96
CA CYS A 251 -5.54 -24.22 -26.54
C CYS A 251 -4.40 -24.91 -27.33
N ASN A 252 -4.69 -25.85 -28.24
CA ASN A 252 -3.69 -26.44 -29.13
C ASN A 252 -3.54 -25.66 -30.45
N ALA A 253 -4.47 -24.77 -30.76
CA ALA A 253 -4.43 -23.93 -31.95
C ALA A 253 -3.72 -22.60 -31.66
N GLU A 254 -3.40 -21.84 -32.71
CA GLU A 254 -2.96 -20.46 -32.58
C GLU A 254 -4.05 -19.63 -31.89
N GLN A 255 -3.66 -18.89 -30.85
CA GLN A 255 -4.59 -18.06 -30.08
C GLN A 255 -4.79 -16.73 -30.80
N VAL A 256 -6.01 -16.45 -31.23
CA VAL A 256 -6.38 -15.23 -31.97
C VAL A 256 -7.14 -14.20 -31.12
N ASP A 257 -7.66 -14.62 -29.96
CA ASP A 257 -8.34 -13.73 -29.02
C ASP A 257 -7.33 -12.85 -28.28
N PRO A 258 -7.70 -11.60 -27.89
CA PRO A 258 -6.78 -10.72 -27.16
C PRO A 258 -6.25 -11.34 -25.86
N ALA A 259 -4.96 -11.16 -25.60
CA ALA A 259 -4.32 -11.59 -24.35
C ALA A 259 -4.85 -10.80 -23.13
N MET A 260 -4.83 -11.44 -21.96
CA MET A 260 -5.29 -10.83 -20.70
C MET A 260 -4.09 -10.41 -19.86
N PHE A 261 -4.23 -9.34 -19.07
CA PHE A 261 -3.19 -8.95 -18.12
C PHE A 261 -2.89 -10.05 -17.11
N CYS A 262 -1.62 -10.21 -16.74
CA CYS A 262 -1.23 -11.12 -15.66
C CYS A 262 -1.54 -10.50 -14.30
N ALA A 263 -2.10 -11.27 -13.38
CA ALA A 263 -2.15 -10.89 -11.96
C ALA A 263 -0.74 -10.92 -11.34
N ASN A 264 -0.54 -10.16 -10.26
CA ASN A 264 0.68 -10.17 -9.45
C ASN A 264 1.93 -9.88 -10.30
N TYR A 265 2.09 -8.61 -10.67
CA TYR A 265 3.23 -8.18 -11.46
C TYR A 265 4.55 -8.62 -10.83
N ARG A 266 5.42 -9.20 -11.67
CA ARG A 266 6.84 -9.39 -11.37
C ARG A 266 7.59 -9.06 -12.64
N GLU A 267 8.69 -8.34 -12.51
CA GLU A 267 9.52 -7.97 -13.65
C GLU A 267 10.04 -9.20 -14.42
N SER A 268 10.28 -10.30 -13.72
CA SER A 268 10.71 -11.57 -14.31
C SER A 268 9.59 -12.37 -14.99
N ASN A 269 8.34 -11.91 -14.96
CA ASN A 269 7.22 -12.64 -15.53
C ASN A 269 7.41 -12.84 -17.04
N ARG A 270 7.08 -14.03 -17.50
CA ARG A 270 7.11 -14.40 -18.93
C ARG A 270 5.87 -15.24 -19.21
N CYS A 271 5.29 -15.04 -20.40
CA CYS A 271 4.30 -15.99 -20.87
C CYS A 271 5.02 -17.30 -21.20
N TYR A 272 4.42 -18.43 -20.87
CA TYR A 272 4.98 -19.74 -21.11
C TYR A 272 3.96 -20.65 -21.78
N SER A 273 4.46 -21.63 -22.51
CA SER A 273 3.69 -22.77 -22.99
C SER A 273 4.34 -24.06 -22.51
N ARG A 274 3.52 -25.05 -22.12
CA ARG A 274 4.02 -26.39 -21.75
C ARG A 274 3.05 -27.49 -22.17
N VAL A 275 3.60 -28.64 -22.58
CA VAL A 275 2.81 -29.85 -22.83
C VAL A 275 2.87 -30.73 -21.57
N LEU A 276 1.70 -31.05 -21.00
CA LEU A 276 1.57 -31.99 -19.88
C LEU A 276 0.67 -33.15 -20.31
N ASN A 277 1.20 -34.37 -20.29
CA ASN A 277 0.47 -35.60 -20.67
C ASN A 277 -0.24 -35.50 -22.05
N GLY A 278 0.38 -34.80 -23.02
CA GLY A 278 -0.19 -34.60 -24.36
C GLY A 278 -1.16 -33.40 -24.49
N SER A 279 -1.37 -32.61 -23.44
CA SER A 279 -2.20 -31.39 -23.47
C SER A 279 -1.35 -30.13 -23.27
N CYS A 280 -1.49 -29.13 -24.16
CA CYS A 280 -0.83 -27.83 -24.03
C CYS A 280 -1.48 -26.94 -22.94
N LYS A 281 -0.66 -26.20 -22.18
CA LYS A 281 -1.05 -25.12 -21.27
C LYS A 281 -0.31 -23.85 -21.64
N PHE A 282 -1.01 -22.72 -21.67
CA PHE A 282 -0.44 -21.39 -21.84
C PHE A 282 -0.80 -20.53 -20.62
N GLY A 283 0.15 -19.72 -20.16
CA GLY A 283 -0.03 -18.82 -19.03
C GLY A 283 1.05 -17.77 -18.95
#